data_AF-A0A7C2AZU4-F1
#
_entry.id   AF-A0A7C2AZU4-F1
#
_cell.length_a   1.000
_cell.length_b   1.000
_cell.length_c   1.000
_cell.angle_alpha   90.00
_cell.angle_beta   90.00
_cell.angle_gamma   90.00
#
_symmetry.space_group_name_H-M   'P 1'
#
loop_
_entity.id
_entity.type
_entity.pdbx_description
1 polymer ?
#
loop_
_entity_poly.entity_id
_entity_poly.type
_entity_poly.pdbx_seq_one_letter_code
_entity_poly.pdbx_strand_id
1 'polypeptide(L)'
;MITIGLSAHRAEAIPFLKNVFARSDVIILEEPPHPSFQAMLEGEIPIPDYLEQIDLSFPIYSERIYHLLQGCYRQGKLVAQIEPYLTKLNEIHESIEKGSKPTDLTHQPETKAVYEAENMAFEALLNYYQSVDKTFAETTQAVMNFASQDAKRIRLRDKMRAEVITQFVQKNNLQEKSIYVEAGYIHLALRPALMKRPDNHLHIIKQVFILAGPCRNLSYRQWGRSVDFISPPGDLLTLHYMFREKFNDALGRLLAARSLIYVSLLTKEELLPTQEQPTPHLAEEVRLKAFVDKLDYKACETIFSRVKALPTAEARKVLRLV
;
A
#
# COMPACT_ATOMS: atom_id res chain seq x y z
N MET A 1 -18.40 -2.63 14.75
CA MET A 1 -17.77 -1.41 14.15
C MET A 1 -16.62 -1.87 13.27
N ILE A 2 -16.41 -1.29 12.08
CA ILE A 2 -15.28 -1.63 11.20
C ILE A 2 -14.33 -0.43 11.11
N THR A 3 -13.06 -0.64 11.43
CA THR A 3 -11.99 0.35 11.33
C THR A 3 -10.98 -0.11 10.29
N ILE A 4 -10.88 0.64 9.18
CA ILE A 4 -9.87 0.43 8.15
C ILE A 4 -8.64 1.23 8.54
N GLY A 5 -7.58 0.55 8.94
CA GLY A 5 -6.30 1.14 9.33
C GLY A 5 -5.39 1.30 8.13
N LEU A 6 -5.21 2.55 7.70
CA LEU A 6 -4.34 2.93 6.60
C LEU A 6 -2.92 3.14 7.13
N SER A 7 -1.98 2.30 6.70
CA SER A 7 -0.58 2.34 7.11
C SER A 7 0.35 1.95 5.97
N ALA A 8 1.62 2.34 6.06
CA ALA A 8 2.68 1.63 5.37
C ALA A 8 3.09 0.40 6.20
N HIS A 9 3.50 -0.67 5.53
CA HIS A 9 4.09 -1.87 6.15
C HIS A 9 5.53 -1.56 6.61
N ARG A 10 5.65 -0.76 7.66
CA ARG A 10 6.94 -0.27 8.20
C ARG A 10 7.01 -0.44 9.70
N ALA A 11 8.18 -0.79 10.21
CA ALA A 11 8.39 -1.05 11.63
C ALA A 11 7.96 0.12 12.56
N GLU A 12 7.99 1.36 12.08
CA GLU A 12 7.55 2.55 12.83
C GLU A 12 6.03 2.57 13.14
N ALA A 13 5.22 1.82 12.39
CA ALA A 13 3.77 1.74 12.61
C ALA A 13 3.39 0.79 13.75
N ILE A 14 4.26 -0.16 14.13
CA ILE A 14 3.97 -1.23 15.09
C ILE A 14 3.43 -0.72 16.43
N PRO A 15 4.03 0.31 17.09
CA PRO A 15 3.50 0.81 18.35
C PRO A 15 2.07 1.39 18.23
N PHE A 16 1.73 1.95 17.07
CA PHE A 16 0.42 2.53 16.79
C PHE A 16 -0.61 1.44 16.45
N LEU A 17 -0.22 0.43 15.65
CA LEU A 17 -1.03 -0.75 15.37
C LEU A 17 -1.42 -1.47 16.66
N LYS A 18 -0.48 -1.65 17.60
CA LYS A 18 -0.74 -2.25 18.92
C LYS A 18 -1.91 -1.58 19.65
N ASN A 19 -2.00 -0.25 19.60
CA ASN A 19 -3.08 0.49 20.25
C ASN A 19 -4.46 0.24 19.60
N VAL A 20 -4.50 0.08 18.28
CA VAL A 20 -5.74 -0.19 17.54
C VAL A 20 -6.14 -1.66 17.69
N PHE A 21 -5.19 -2.59 17.68
CA PHE A 21 -5.44 -4.02 17.88
C PHE A 21 -5.98 -4.30 19.28
N ALA A 22 -5.47 -3.60 20.30
CA ALA A 22 -5.96 -3.73 21.67
C ALA A 22 -7.48 -3.48 21.78
N ARG A 23 -8.02 -2.57 20.96
CA ARG A 23 -9.44 -2.16 20.95
C ARG A 23 -10.30 -2.94 19.96
N SER A 24 -9.73 -3.93 19.28
CA SER A 24 -10.38 -4.70 18.22
C SER A 24 -10.51 -6.16 18.66
N ASP A 25 -11.67 -6.78 18.44
CA ASP A 25 -11.91 -8.20 18.69
C ASP A 25 -11.43 -9.07 17.53
N VAL A 26 -11.45 -8.50 16.32
CA VAL A 26 -11.11 -9.16 15.06
C VAL A 26 -10.08 -8.31 14.32
N ILE A 27 -9.04 -8.95 13.79
CA ILE A 27 -7.97 -8.34 13.01
C ILE A 27 -7.93 -9.04 11.64
N ILE A 28 -8.13 -8.27 10.57
CA ILE A 28 -8.11 -8.75 9.19
C ILE A 28 -6.89 -8.16 8.48
N LEU A 29 -5.98 -9.02 8.03
CA LEU A 29 -4.71 -8.65 7.39
C LEU A 29 -4.87 -8.42 5.88
N GLU A 30 -3.97 -7.63 5.30
CA GLU A 30 -3.83 -7.45 3.84
C GLU A 30 -2.89 -8.51 3.24
N GLU A 31 -3.20 -9.78 3.50
CA GLU A 31 -2.39 -10.93 3.08
C GLU A 31 -3.27 -12.05 2.56
N PRO A 32 -2.82 -12.83 1.55
CA PRO A 32 -3.54 -14.01 1.11
C PRO A 32 -3.50 -15.09 2.23
N PRO A 33 -4.53 -15.94 2.36
CA PRO A 33 -4.48 -17.04 3.32
C PRO A 33 -3.28 -17.97 3.07
N HIS A 34 -2.56 -18.29 4.14
CA HIS A 34 -1.44 -19.23 4.10
C HIS A 34 -1.73 -20.46 4.99
N PRO A 35 -1.48 -21.70 4.53
CA PRO A 35 -1.77 -22.92 5.31
C PRO A 35 -1.11 -22.95 6.69
N SER A 36 0.14 -22.52 6.78
CA SER A 36 0.93 -22.49 8.03
C SER A 36 0.59 -21.31 8.95
N PHE A 37 -0.28 -20.38 8.56
CA PHE A 37 -0.54 -19.15 9.33
C PHE A 37 -1.14 -19.45 10.71
N GLN A 38 -2.08 -20.41 10.78
CA GLN A 38 -2.73 -20.77 12.03
C GLN A 38 -1.74 -21.39 13.03
N ALA A 39 -0.94 -22.35 12.56
CA ALA A 39 0.12 -22.99 13.35
C ALA A 39 1.18 -21.96 13.83
N MET A 40 1.49 -20.94 13.01
CA MET A 40 2.32 -19.82 13.44
C MET A 40 1.65 -19.00 14.55
N LEU A 41 0.38 -18.65 14.43
CA LEU A 41 -0.33 -17.88 15.47
C LEU A 41 -0.41 -18.63 16.81
N GLU A 42 -0.56 -19.94 16.75
CA GLU A 42 -0.58 -20.84 17.91
C GLU A 42 0.81 -21.06 18.53
N GLY A 43 1.88 -20.72 17.79
CA GLY A 43 3.26 -20.89 18.21
C GLY A 43 3.81 -22.31 17.98
N GLU A 44 3.11 -23.13 17.19
CA GLU A 44 3.57 -24.46 16.77
C GLU A 44 4.69 -24.35 15.72
N ILE A 45 4.65 -23.30 14.89
CA ILE A 45 5.71 -22.94 13.94
C ILE A 45 6.36 -21.64 14.41
N PRO A 46 7.70 -21.59 14.59
CA PRO A 46 8.42 -20.36 14.86
C PRO A 46 8.17 -19.29 13.78
N ILE A 47 8.08 -18.02 14.19
CA ILE A 47 7.91 -16.91 13.22
C ILE A 47 9.00 -16.91 12.14
N PRO A 48 10.30 -17.11 12.43
CA PRO A 48 11.33 -17.20 11.39
C PRO A 48 11.03 -18.26 10.34
N ASP A 49 10.65 -19.48 10.76
CA ASP A 49 10.33 -20.59 9.86
C ASP A 49 9.08 -20.32 9.02
N TYR A 50 8.11 -19.58 9.57
CA TYR A 50 6.94 -19.12 8.82
C TYR A 50 7.31 -18.04 7.79
N LEU A 51 8.18 -17.10 8.17
CA LEU A 51 8.66 -16.02 7.31
C LEU A 51 9.44 -16.55 6.10
N GLU A 52 10.15 -17.67 6.22
CA GLU A 52 10.83 -18.34 5.11
C GLU A 52 9.87 -18.93 4.06
N GLN A 53 8.59 -19.13 4.41
CA GLN A 53 7.58 -19.72 3.52
C GLN A 53 6.79 -18.69 2.71
N ILE A 54 6.93 -17.39 3.02
CA ILE A 54 6.18 -16.32 2.38
C ILE A 54 7.11 -15.32 1.70
N ASP A 55 6.63 -14.67 0.64
CA ASP A 55 7.37 -13.61 -0.04
C ASP A 55 7.26 -12.30 0.77
N LEU A 56 8.40 -11.75 1.16
CA LEU A 56 8.50 -10.63 2.09
C LEU A 56 9.05 -9.38 1.41
N SER A 57 8.22 -8.35 1.34
CA SER A 57 8.68 -7.01 0.94
C SER A 57 9.31 -6.22 2.10
N PHE A 58 8.99 -6.56 3.36
CA PHE A 58 9.43 -5.83 4.56
C PHE A 58 9.71 -6.80 5.73
N PRO A 59 10.84 -7.53 5.70
CA PRO A 59 11.13 -8.59 6.68
C PRO A 59 11.07 -8.12 8.13
N ILE A 60 11.55 -6.90 8.44
CA ILE A 60 11.61 -6.43 9.83
C ILE A 60 10.22 -6.02 10.32
N TYR A 61 9.42 -5.39 9.45
CA TYR A 61 8.01 -5.15 9.74
C TYR A 61 7.27 -6.47 9.98
N SER A 62 7.42 -7.44 9.07
CA SER A 62 6.71 -8.72 9.10
C SER A 62 7.00 -9.51 10.38
N GLU A 63 8.26 -9.61 10.79
CA GLU A 63 8.62 -10.23 12.07
C GLU A 63 7.91 -9.56 13.27
N ARG A 64 7.96 -8.23 13.33
CA ARG A 64 7.38 -7.46 14.45
C ARG A 64 5.85 -7.54 14.48
N ILE A 65 5.19 -7.50 13.32
CA ILE A 65 3.73 -7.57 13.26
C ILE A 65 3.26 -8.96 13.64
N TYR A 66 3.92 -10.05 13.22
CA TYR A 66 3.52 -11.40 13.62
C TYR A 66 3.72 -11.67 15.10
N HIS A 67 4.77 -11.14 15.73
CA HIS A 67 4.89 -11.18 17.19
C HIS A 67 3.73 -10.46 17.90
N LEU A 68 3.31 -9.30 17.38
CA LEU A 68 2.16 -8.58 17.89
C LEU A 68 0.85 -9.38 17.69
N LEU A 69 0.71 -10.05 16.54
CA LEU A 69 -0.47 -10.85 16.20
C LEU A 69 -0.56 -12.14 17.04
N GLN A 70 0.54 -12.86 17.29
CA GLN A 70 0.59 -13.96 18.26
C GLN A 70 0.16 -13.50 19.66
N GLY A 71 0.60 -12.30 20.07
CA GLY A 71 0.15 -11.67 21.31
C GLY A 71 -1.36 -11.43 21.33
N CYS A 72 -1.92 -10.94 20.22
CA CYS A 72 -3.36 -10.71 20.06
C CYS A 72 -4.16 -12.03 20.06
N TYR A 73 -3.67 -13.05 19.36
CA TYR A 73 -4.29 -14.36 19.28
C TYR A 73 -4.35 -15.04 20.65
N ARG A 74 -3.26 -15.01 21.42
CA ARG A 74 -3.24 -15.50 22.82
C ARG A 74 -4.20 -14.77 23.76
N GLN A 75 -4.60 -13.54 23.42
CA GLN A 75 -5.64 -12.79 24.14
C GLN A 75 -7.07 -13.15 23.70
N GLY A 76 -7.23 -14.15 22.83
CA GLY A 76 -8.52 -14.61 22.31
C GLY A 76 -9.08 -13.75 21.16
N LYS A 77 -8.27 -12.89 20.54
CA LYS A 77 -8.69 -12.12 19.36
C LYS A 77 -8.66 -13.02 18.13
N LEU A 78 -9.64 -12.82 17.24
CA LEU A 78 -9.68 -13.50 15.95
C LEU A 78 -8.74 -12.79 14.97
N VAL A 79 -7.84 -13.52 14.34
CA VAL A 79 -6.92 -12.99 13.31
C VAL A 79 -7.17 -13.74 12.01
N ALA A 80 -7.38 -13.03 10.91
CA ALA A 80 -7.68 -13.62 9.60
C ALA A 80 -6.90 -12.93 8.48
N GLN A 81 -6.44 -13.71 7.51
CA GLN A 81 -5.85 -13.24 6.26
C GLN A 81 -6.95 -13.14 5.20
N ILE A 82 -7.23 -11.93 4.70
CA ILE A 82 -8.26 -11.72 3.67
C ILE A 82 -7.71 -10.78 2.60
N GLU A 83 -7.10 -11.38 1.58
CA GLU A 83 -6.67 -10.70 0.35
C GLU A 83 -7.00 -11.55 -0.90
N PRO A 84 -8.27 -11.56 -1.33
CA PRO A 84 -8.72 -12.45 -2.40
C PRO A 84 -8.08 -12.16 -3.76
N TYR A 85 -7.61 -10.93 -3.98
CA TYR A 85 -6.92 -10.58 -5.21
C TYR A 85 -5.57 -11.31 -5.30
N LEU A 86 -4.77 -11.28 -4.23
CA LEU A 86 -3.49 -12.00 -4.17
C LEU A 86 -3.70 -13.52 -4.13
N THR A 87 -4.75 -14.01 -3.47
CA THR A 87 -5.11 -15.43 -3.55
C THR A 87 -5.31 -15.87 -5.00
N LYS A 88 -6.09 -15.10 -5.77
CA LYS A 88 -6.34 -15.40 -7.18
C LYS A 88 -5.07 -15.28 -8.03
N LEU A 89 -4.20 -14.31 -7.72
CA LEU A 89 -2.93 -14.14 -8.41
C LEU A 89 -1.99 -15.34 -8.19
N ASN A 90 -1.92 -15.86 -6.96
CA ASN A 90 -1.14 -17.06 -6.65
C ASN A 90 -1.68 -18.29 -7.44
N GLU A 91 -3.00 -18.48 -7.49
CA GLU A 91 -3.62 -19.55 -8.29
C GLU A 91 -3.30 -19.42 -9.79
N ILE A 92 -3.28 -18.20 -10.32
CA ILE A 92 -2.89 -17.89 -11.71
C ILE A 92 -1.43 -18.30 -11.93
N HIS A 93 -0.50 -17.89 -11.06
CA HIS A 93 0.92 -18.22 -11.18
C HIS A 93 1.16 -19.72 -11.12
N GLU A 94 0.59 -20.42 -10.14
CA GLU A 94 0.69 -21.87 -10.03
C GLU A 94 0.15 -22.59 -11.27
N SER A 95 -0.95 -22.11 -11.85
CA SER A 95 -1.54 -22.72 -13.05
C SER A 95 -0.63 -22.56 -14.26
N ILE A 96 0.00 -21.39 -14.41
CA ILE A 96 0.99 -21.13 -15.47
C ILE A 96 2.23 -22.00 -15.29
N GLU A 97 2.74 -22.11 -14.06
CA GLU A 97 3.87 -23.00 -13.72
C GLU A 97 3.58 -24.48 -14.05
N LYS A 98 2.32 -24.90 -13.85
CA LYS A 98 1.81 -26.23 -14.22
C LYS A 98 1.52 -26.40 -15.72
N GLY A 99 1.77 -25.37 -16.54
CA GLY A 99 1.69 -25.42 -18.01
C GLY A 99 0.36 -24.96 -18.62
N SER A 100 -0.55 -24.38 -17.84
CA SER A 100 -1.79 -23.80 -18.37
C SER A 100 -1.50 -22.58 -19.25
N LYS A 101 -2.25 -22.43 -20.33
CA LYS A 101 -2.12 -21.25 -21.19
C LYS A 101 -2.96 -20.10 -20.64
N PRO A 102 -2.59 -18.84 -20.92
CA PRO A 102 -3.43 -17.68 -20.59
C PRO A 102 -4.89 -17.81 -21.01
N THR A 103 -5.17 -18.45 -22.14
CA THR A 103 -6.54 -18.69 -22.63
C THR A 103 -7.37 -19.52 -21.65
N ASP A 104 -6.74 -20.47 -20.98
CA ASP A 104 -7.38 -21.44 -20.09
C ASP A 104 -7.74 -20.81 -18.74
N LEU A 105 -7.02 -19.76 -18.34
CA LEU A 105 -7.23 -19.02 -17.09
C LEU A 105 -8.45 -18.08 -17.15
N THR A 106 -8.94 -17.78 -18.36
CA THR A 106 -9.98 -16.75 -18.59
C THR A 106 -11.41 -17.28 -18.59
N HIS A 107 -11.62 -18.58 -18.31
CA HIS A 107 -12.96 -19.19 -18.27
C HIS A 107 -13.81 -18.70 -17.09
N GLN A 108 -13.18 -18.32 -15.96
CA GLN A 108 -13.87 -17.74 -14.82
C GLN A 108 -13.80 -16.21 -14.89
N PRO A 109 -14.93 -15.49 -14.80
CA PRO A 109 -14.95 -14.02 -14.91
C PRO A 109 -14.04 -13.31 -13.91
N GLU A 110 -13.96 -13.81 -12.67
CA GLU A 110 -13.11 -13.22 -11.63
C GLU A 110 -11.62 -13.43 -11.91
N THR A 111 -11.22 -14.66 -12.27
CA THR A 111 -9.83 -14.97 -12.67
C THR A 111 -9.40 -14.14 -13.87
N LYS A 112 -10.27 -14.02 -14.87
CA LYS A 112 -10.04 -13.18 -16.05
C LYS A 112 -9.79 -11.72 -15.67
N ALA A 113 -10.62 -11.15 -14.79
CA ALA A 113 -10.49 -9.77 -14.37
C ALA A 113 -9.18 -9.50 -13.62
N VAL A 114 -8.75 -10.42 -12.74
CA VAL A 114 -7.47 -10.31 -12.03
C VAL A 114 -6.30 -10.40 -13.01
N TYR A 115 -6.31 -11.39 -13.91
CA TYR A 115 -5.27 -11.60 -14.91
C TYR A 115 -5.11 -10.38 -15.85
N GLU A 116 -6.22 -9.85 -16.38
CA GLU A 116 -6.21 -8.67 -17.25
C GLU A 116 -5.68 -7.44 -16.51
N ALA A 117 -6.14 -7.22 -15.27
CA ALA A 117 -5.68 -6.08 -14.46
C ALA A 117 -4.19 -6.14 -14.15
N GLU A 118 -3.66 -7.33 -13.80
CA GLU A 118 -2.22 -7.49 -13.56
C GLU A 118 -1.41 -7.29 -14.84
N ASN A 119 -1.80 -7.92 -15.95
CA ASN A 119 -1.06 -7.78 -17.20
C ASN A 119 -0.98 -6.33 -17.67
N MET A 120 -2.09 -5.59 -17.60
CA MET A 120 -2.10 -4.18 -18.00
C MET A 120 -1.22 -3.32 -17.08
N ALA A 121 -1.23 -3.57 -15.77
CA ALA A 121 -0.39 -2.85 -14.82
C ALA A 121 1.10 -3.18 -15.02
N PHE A 122 1.42 -4.47 -15.21
CA PHE A 122 2.78 -4.95 -15.45
C PHE A 122 3.35 -4.44 -16.78
N GLU A 123 2.56 -4.47 -17.85
CA GLU A 123 2.97 -3.91 -19.15
C GLU A 123 3.26 -2.40 -19.02
N ALA A 124 2.38 -1.66 -18.33
CA ALA A 124 2.60 -0.23 -18.09
C ALA A 124 3.84 0.04 -17.23
N LEU A 125 4.13 -0.82 -16.25
CA LEU A 125 5.34 -0.75 -15.43
C LEU A 125 6.61 -1.02 -16.24
N LEU A 126 6.60 -2.04 -17.10
CA LEU A 126 7.71 -2.35 -18.00
C LEU A 126 7.99 -1.18 -18.95
N ASN A 127 6.93 -0.61 -19.53
CA ASN A 127 7.02 0.58 -20.38
C ASN A 127 7.63 1.78 -19.63
N TYR A 128 7.32 1.95 -18.35
CA TYR A 128 7.98 2.95 -17.50
C TYR A 128 9.48 2.69 -17.37
N TYR A 129 9.90 1.48 -17.01
CA TYR A 129 11.34 1.19 -16.89
C TYR A 129 12.10 1.42 -18.20
N GLN A 130 11.51 1.02 -19.33
CA GLN A 130 12.06 1.26 -20.67
C GLN A 130 12.07 2.75 -21.09
N SER A 131 11.34 3.60 -20.37
CA SER A 131 11.25 5.04 -20.69
C SER A 131 12.30 5.90 -19.98
N VAL A 132 13.06 5.37 -19.02
CA VAL A 132 14.02 6.16 -18.21
C VAL A 132 15.17 6.74 -19.05
N ASP A 133 15.54 6.06 -20.13
CA ASP A 133 16.56 6.50 -21.09
C ASP A 133 16.02 7.35 -22.23
N LYS A 134 14.70 7.53 -22.29
CA LYS A 134 14.02 8.38 -23.28
C LYS A 134 13.94 9.84 -22.81
N THR A 135 13.13 10.66 -23.49
CA THR A 135 12.92 12.05 -23.07
C THR A 135 12.12 12.11 -21.76
N PHE A 136 12.30 13.19 -20.99
CA PHE A 136 11.56 13.41 -19.74
C PHE A 136 10.03 13.41 -19.95
N ALA A 137 9.56 13.94 -21.09
CA ALA A 137 8.16 13.92 -21.46
C ALA A 137 7.63 12.48 -21.68
N GLU A 138 8.41 11.63 -22.34
CA GLU A 138 8.03 10.23 -22.52
C GLU A 138 8.04 9.47 -21.19
N THR A 139 9.04 9.71 -20.33
CA THR A 139 9.10 9.08 -19.00
C THR A 139 7.90 9.47 -18.13
N THR A 140 7.56 10.77 -18.09
CA THR A 140 6.40 11.24 -17.32
C THR A 140 5.08 10.70 -17.86
N GLN A 141 4.94 10.57 -19.18
CA GLN A 141 3.76 9.96 -19.79
C GLN A 141 3.64 8.46 -19.44
N ALA A 142 4.76 7.73 -19.38
CA ALA A 142 4.77 6.35 -18.95
C ALA A 142 4.36 6.19 -17.48
N VAL A 143 4.85 7.08 -16.59
CA VAL A 143 4.41 7.14 -15.18
C VAL A 143 2.90 7.37 -15.06
N MET A 144 2.34 8.29 -15.87
CA MET A 144 0.89 8.54 -15.89
C MET A 144 0.10 7.32 -16.35
N ASN A 145 0.56 6.64 -17.40
CA ASN A 145 -0.09 5.40 -17.86
C ASN A 145 -0.05 4.31 -16.79
N PHE A 146 1.10 4.11 -16.15
CA PHE A 146 1.25 3.16 -15.04
C PHE A 146 0.26 3.49 -13.91
N ALA A 147 0.25 4.73 -13.41
CA ALA A 147 -0.67 5.15 -12.35
C ALA A 147 -2.15 4.96 -12.72
N SER A 148 -2.50 5.15 -14.00
CA SER A 148 -3.86 4.89 -14.51
C SER A 148 -4.23 3.41 -14.50
N GLN A 149 -3.33 2.51 -14.93
CA GLN A 149 -3.62 1.06 -14.88
C GLN A 149 -3.62 0.55 -13.44
N ASP A 150 -2.69 1.02 -12.61
CA ASP A 150 -2.61 0.65 -11.21
C ASP A 150 -3.87 1.11 -10.43
N ALA A 151 -4.39 2.30 -10.73
CA ALA A 151 -5.66 2.79 -10.18
C ALA A 151 -6.84 1.82 -10.46
N LYS A 152 -6.90 1.23 -11.66
CA LYS A 152 -7.95 0.24 -12.00
C LYS A 152 -7.73 -1.05 -11.22
N ARG A 153 -6.49 -1.51 -11.14
CA ARG A 153 -6.07 -2.71 -10.40
C ARG A 153 -6.43 -2.60 -8.92
N ILE A 154 -6.06 -1.51 -8.26
CA ILE A 154 -6.37 -1.24 -6.85
C ILE A 154 -7.89 -1.19 -6.61
N ARG A 155 -8.66 -0.56 -7.50
CA ARG A 155 -10.14 -0.53 -7.38
C ARG A 155 -10.76 -1.92 -7.47
N LEU A 156 -10.23 -2.79 -8.33
CA LEU A 156 -10.67 -4.19 -8.43
C LEU A 156 -10.34 -4.93 -7.12
N ARG A 157 -9.09 -4.79 -6.65
CA ARG A 157 -8.61 -5.37 -5.38
C ARG A 157 -9.47 -4.95 -4.19
N ASP A 158 -9.73 -3.65 -4.04
CA ASP A 158 -10.60 -3.11 -2.98
C ASP A 158 -12.04 -3.65 -3.05
N LYS A 159 -12.59 -3.81 -4.27
CA LYS A 159 -13.92 -4.37 -4.47
C LYS A 159 -13.97 -5.84 -4.02
N MET A 160 -13.01 -6.65 -4.49
CA MET A 160 -12.94 -8.07 -4.14
C MET A 160 -12.74 -8.24 -2.64
N ARG A 161 -11.84 -7.47 -2.03
CA ARG A 161 -11.57 -7.52 -0.60
C ARG A 161 -12.78 -7.11 0.24
N ALA A 162 -13.50 -6.06 -0.18
CA ALA A 162 -14.75 -5.65 0.48
C ALA A 162 -15.85 -6.74 0.43
N GLU A 163 -15.94 -7.51 -0.66
CA GLU A 163 -16.87 -8.64 -0.77
C GLU A 163 -16.56 -9.70 0.28
N VAL A 164 -15.33 -10.20 0.26
CA VAL A 164 -14.92 -11.32 1.12
C VAL A 164 -14.92 -10.95 2.60
N ILE A 165 -14.54 -9.70 2.95
CA ILE A 165 -14.67 -9.21 4.32
C ILE A 165 -16.13 -9.24 4.77
N THR A 166 -17.08 -8.80 3.93
CA THR A 166 -18.51 -8.79 4.28
C THR A 166 -19.02 -10.20 4.51
N GLN A 167 -18.70 -11.13 3.60
CA GLN A 167 -19.05 -12.54 3.73
C GLN A 167 -18.44 -13.19 4.99
N PHE A 168 -17.17 -12.87 5.29
CA PHE A 168 -16.48 -13.36 6.47
C PHE A 168 -17.16 -12.88 7.77
N VAL A 169 -17.53 -11.61 7.85
CA VAL A 169 -18.22 -11.04 9.02
C VAL A 169 -19.57 -11.71 9.24
N GLN A 170 -20.32 -11.96 8.17
CA GLN A 170 -21.62 -12.62 8.24
C GLN A 170 -21.51 -14.08 8.66
N LYS A 171 -20.68 -14.85 7.95
CA LYS A 171 -20.51 -16.29 8.17
C LYS A 171 -20.07 -16.62 9.59
N ASN A 172 -19.27 -15.74 10.20
CA ASN A 172 -18.73 -15.91 11.54
C ASN A 172 -19.52 -15.18 12.63
N ASN A 173 -20.68 -14.59 12.31
CA ASN A 173 -21.53 -13.85 13.25
C ASN A 173 -20.76 -12.74 14.01
N LEU A 174 -19.96 -11.95 13.29
CA LEU A 174 -19.08 -10.92 13.86
C LEU A 174 -19.72 -9.52 13.87
N GLN A 175 -21.04 -9.42 13.70
CA GLN A 175 -21.72 -8.13 13.49
C GLN A 175 -21.56 -7.17 14.69
N GLU A 176 -21.57 -7.72 15.89
CA GLU A 176 -21.43 -6.98 17.16
C GLU A 176 -19.98 -6.72 17.55
N LYS A 177 -19.01 -7.27 16.82
CA LYS A 177 -17.59 -7.17 17.14
C LYS A 177 -16.97 -5.86 16.64
N SER A 178 -15.88 -5.48 17.30
CA SER A 178 -14.96 -4.45 16.81
C SER A 178 -13.94 -5.09 15.86
N ILE A 179 -13.94 -4.62 14.61
CA ILE A 179 -13.18 -5.23 13.53
C ILE A 179 -12.15 -4.22 13.02
N TYR A 180 -10.90 -4.62 13.02
CA TYR A 180 -9.81 -3.92 12.36
C TYR A 180 -9.52 -4.57 11.00
N VAL A 181 -9.38 -3.74 9.97
CA VAL A 181 -8.97 -4.16 8.63
C VAL A 181 -7.68 -3.40 8.30
N GLU A 182 -6.58 -4.13 8.18
CA GLU A 182 -5.31 -3.59 7.72
C GLU A 182 -5.40 -3.18 6.25
N ALA A 183 -4.89 -2.01 5.90
CA ALA A 183 -4.82 -1.58 4.51
C ALA A 183 -3.63 -0.65 4.27
N GLY A 184 -2.99 -0.77 3.11
CA GLY A 184 -2.05 0.22 2.58
C GLY A 184 -2.70 1.58 2.34
N TYR A 185 -1.91 2.65 2.33
CA TYR A 185 -2.43 4.01 2.07
C TYR A 185 -3.17 4.17 0.75
N ILE A 186 -2.85 3.36 -0.26
CA ILE A 186 -3.46 3.43 -1.58
C ILE A 186 -4.90 2.88 -1.62
N HIS A 187 -5.27 2.06 -0.63
CA HIS A 187 -6.57 1.39 -0.51
C HIS A 187 -7.67 2.30 0.06
N LEU A 188 -7.66 3.59 -0.32
CA LEU A 188 -8.69 4.54 0.08
C LEU A 188 -10.08 4.16 -0.45
N ALA A 189 -10.16 3.37 -1.54
CA ALA A 189 -11.42 2.95 -2.14
C ALA A 189 -12.06 1.75 -1.42
N LEU A 190 -11.37 1.11 -0.48
CA LEU A 190 -11.90 0.01 0.32
C LEU A 190 -13.11 0.44 1.15
N ARG A 191 -13.08 1.64 1.76
CA ARG A 191 -14.23 2.15 2.54
C ARG A 191 -15.49 2.32 1.69
N PRO A 192 -15.48 3.08 0.58
CA PRO A 192 -16.68 3.18 -0.25
C PRO A 192 -17.07 1.83 -0.87
N ALA A 193 -16.13 0.91 -1.11
CA ALA A 193 -16.46 -0.45 -1.56
C ALA A 193 -17.22 -1.24 -0.49
N LEU A 194 -16.80 -1.17 0.78
CA LEU A 194 -17.50 -1.78 1.91
C LEU A 194 -18.86 -1.13 2.16
N MET A 195 -18.96 0.20 2.12
CA MET A 195 -20.23 0.92 2.33
C MET A 195 -21.30 0.59 1.31
N LYS A 196 -20.91 0.19 0.08
CA LYS A 196 -21.85 -0.21 -0.98
C LYS A 196 -22.41 -1.63 -0.80
N ARG A 197 -21.93 -2.40 0.19
CA ARG A 197 -22.40 -3.76 0.42
C ARG A 197 -23.75 -3.75 1.14
N PRO A 198 -24.73 -4.57 0.71
CA PRO A 198 -26.10 -4.53 1.22
C PRO A 198 -26.19 -4.59 2.75
N ASP A 199 -25.37 -5.42 3.39
CA ASP A 199 -25.47 -5.69 4.83
C ASP A 199 -24.56 -4.82 5.70
N ASN A 200 -23.72 -3.99 5.09
CA ASN A 200 -22.79 -3.13 5.81
C ASN A 200 -23.42 -1.85 6.35
N HIS A 201 -24.70 -1.58 6.06
CA HIS A 201 -25.46 -0.49 6.68
C HIS A 201 -25.58 -0.64 8.21
N LEU A 202 -25.42 -1.86 8.73
CA LEU A 202 -25.39 -2.18 10.16
C LEU A 202 -24.07 -1.80 10.84
N HIS A 203 -23.05 -1.46 10.05
CA HIS A 203 -21.72 -1.16 10.55
C HIS A 203 -21.37 0.33 10.41
N ILE A 204 -20.87 0.90 11.50
CA ILE A 204 -20.10 2.15 11.43
C ILE A 204 -18.73 1.81 10.83
N ILE A 205 -18.46 2.30 9.62
CA ILE A 205 -17.19 2.10 8.89
C ILE A 205 -16.36 3.37 8.89
N LYS A 206 -15.19 3.31 9.53
CA LYS A 206 -14.24 4.42 9.64
C LYS A 206 -12.92 4.08 8.95
N GLN A 207 -12.27 5.09 8.40
CA GLN A 207 -10.87 5.02 7.97
C GLN A 207 -10.04 5.82 8.96
N VAL A 208 -8.90 5.26 9.37
CA VAL A 208 -7.94 5.91 10.25
C VAL A 208 -6.55 5.78 9.66
N PHE A 209 -5.78 6.87 9.66
CA PHE A 209 -4.36 6.82 9.33
C PHE A 209 -3.60 6.45 10.60
N ILE A 210 -2.91 5.31 10.58
CA ILE A 210 -2.25 4.75 11.77
C ILE A 210 -1.20 5.71 12.34
N LEU A 211 -0.51 6.44 11.47
CA LEU A 211 0.51 7.43 11.82
C LEU A 211 0.00 8.89 11.85
N ALA A 212 -1.31 9.12 11.97
CA ALA A 212 -1.87 10.48 11.92
C ALA A 212 -1.26 11.43 12.96
N GLY A 213 -1.06 10.96 14.20
CA GLY A 213 -0.48 11.76 15.28
C GLY A 213 0.93 12.28 14.94
N PRO A 214 1.91 11.38 14.69
CA PRO A 214 3.24 11.76 14.22
C PRO A 214 3.22 12.63 12.96
N CYS A 215 2.35 12.30 12.00
CA CYS A 215 2.23 13.03 10.73
C CYS A 215 1.84 14.50 10.96
N ARG A 216 0.82 14.77 11.79
CA ARG A 216 0.38 16.13 12.13
C ARG A 216 1.49 16.96 12.74
N ASN A 217 2.29 16.36 13.62
CA ASN A 217 3.39 17.03 14.29
C ASN A 217 4.51 17.37 13.30
N LEU A 218 4.94 16.41 12.49
CA LEU A 218 6.01 16.60 11.51
C LEU A 218 5.62 17.60 10.42
N SER A 219 4.42 17.45 9.85
CA SER A 219 3.91 18.36 8.82
C SER A 219 3.74 19.79 9.33
N TYR A 220 3.28 19.98 10.57
CA TYR A 220 3.21 21.31 11.19
C TYR A 220 4.58 21.96 11.33
N ARG A 221 5.58 21.21 11.80
CA ARG A 221 6.96 21.73 11.89
C ARG A 221 7.55 22.07 10.51
N GLN A 222 7.22 21.29 9.49
CA GLN A 222 7.77 21.46 8.14
C GLN A 222 7.10 22.59 7.34
N TRP A 223 5.78 22.79 7.49
CA TRP A 223 4.97 23.69 6.64
C TRP A 223 4.03 24.64 7.40
N GLY A 224 3.98 24.58 8.72
CA GLY A 224 3.01 25.33 9.53
C GLY A 224 1.57 24.83 9.44
N ARG A 225 1.34 23.65 8.85
CA ARG A 225 0.00 23.03 8.71
C ARG A 225 0.04 21.55 9.09
N SER A 226 -0.85 21.16 10.01
CA SER A 226 -1.04 19.75 10.36
C SER A 226 -1.89 19.02 9.33
N VAL A 227 -1.43 17.84 8.92
CA VAL A 227 -2.20 16.89 8.10
C VAL A 227 -2.10 15.48 8.69
N ASP A 228 -3.12 14.66 8.44
CA ASP A 228 -3.21 13.30 8.98
C ASP A 228 -2.38 12.29 8.18
N PHE A 229 -2.01 12.65 6.96
CA PHE A 229 -1.31 11.78 6.03
C PHE A 229 -0.52 12.59 5.00
N ILE A 230 0.67 12.10 4.65
CA ILE A 230 1.46 12.61 3.53
C ILE A 230 1.26 11.68 2.34
N SER A 231 0.67 12.20 1.27
CA SER A 231 0.55 11.44 0.03
C SER A 231 1.74 11.75 -0.89
N PRO A 232 2.60 10.78 -1.20
CA PRO A 232 3.60 10.91 -2.25
C PRO A 232 2.97 11.38 -3.58
N PRO A 233 3.71 12.08 -4.46
CA PRO A 233 3.15 12.53 -5.74
C PRO A 233 2.64 11.41 -6.62
N GLY A 234 3.29 10.23 -6.59
CA GLY A 234 2.83 9.01 -7.28
C GLY A 234 1.48 8.54 -6.76
N ASP A 235 1.34 8.39 -5.44
CA ASP A 235 0.08 8.01 -4.80
C ASP A 235 -1.03 9.03 -5.12
N LEU A 236 -0.74 10.33 -5.06
CA LEU A 236 -1.69 11.38 -5.43
C LEU A 236 -2.14 11.24 -6.89
N LEU A 237 -1.23 10.90 -7.80
CA LEU A 237 -1.56 10.67 -9.21
C LEU A 237 -2.49 9.48 -9.38
N THR A 238 -2.18 8.34 -8.75
CA THR A 238 -3.02 7.14 -8.77
C THR A 238 -4.39 7.42 -8.15
N LEU A 239 -4.46 8.07 -6.99
CA LEU A 239 -5.71 8.46 -6.33
C LEU A 239 -6.54 9.42 -7.20
N HIS A 240 -5.88 10.32 -7.95
CA HIS A 240 -6.55 11.21 -8.89
C HIS A 240 -7.24 10.43 -10.02
N TYR A 241 -6.59 9.39 -10.57
CA TYR A 241 -7.21 8.45 -11.50
C TYR A 241 -8.34 7.62 -10.87
N MET A 242 -8.21 7.25 -9.59
CA MET A 242 -9.20 6.42 -8.91
C MET A 242 -10.53 7.14 -8.65
N PHE A 243 -10.47 8.41 -8.23
CA PHE A 243 -11.62 9.11 -7.63
C PHE A 243 -12.19 10.28 -8.43
N ARG A 244 -11.50 10.79 -9.45
CA ARG A 244 -12.00 11.94 -10.21
C ARG A 244 -12.80 11.51 -11.43
N GLU A 245 -13.97 12.13 -11.59
CA GLU A 245 -14.79 11.97 -12.81
C GLU A 245 -14.10 12.58 -14.04
N LYS A 246 -13.37 13.69 -13.87
CA LYS A 246 -12.60 14.35 -14.93
C LYS A 246 -11.14 14.43 -14.52
N PHE A 247 -10.27 13.82 -15.33
CA PHE A 247 -8.83 13.87 -15.12
C PHE A 247 -8.28 15.24 -15.54
N ASN A 248 -7.44 15.82 -14.70
CA ASN A 248 -6.73 17.07 -15.01
C ASN A 248 -5.33 16.70 -15.51
N ASP A 249 -5.14 16.79 -16.83
CA ASP A 249 -3.90 16.38 -17.48
C ASP A 249 -2.67 17.19 -17.02
N ALA A 250 -2.81 18.51 -16.86
CA ALA A 250 -1.72 19.37 -16.40
C ALA A 250 -1.26 19.00 -14.99
N LEU A 251 -2.21 18.76 -14.07
CA LEU A 251 -1.88 18.28 -12.73
C LEU A 251 -1.27 16.88 -12.78
N GLY A 252 -1.81 15.99 -13.62
CA GLY A 252 -1.30 14.64 -13.80
C GLY A 252 0.18 14.62 -14.20
N ARG A 253 0.54 15.41 -15.22
CA ARG A 253 1.93 15.57 -15.68
C ARG A 253 2.84 16.12 -14.58
N LEU A 254 2.37 17.10 -13.81
CA LEU A 254 3.15 17.66 -12.71
C LEU A 254 3.37 16.64 -11.59
N LEU A 255 2.35 15.86 -11.21
CA LEU A 255 2.48 14.80 -10.20
C LEU A 255 3.40 13.68 -10.67
N ALA A 256 3.32 13.27 -11.94
CA ALA A 256 4.22 12.30 -12.54
C ALA A 256 5.68 12.79 -12.50
N ALA A 257 5.92 14.04 -12.92
CA ALA A 257 7.24 14.67 -12.88
C ALA A 257 7.81 14.73 -11.46
N ARG A 258 7.00 15.14 -10.47
CA ARG A 258 7.40 15.17 -9.06
C ARG A 258 7.63 13.77 -8.49
N SER A 259 6.88 12.77 -8.95
CA SER A 259 7.02 11.37 -8.51
C SER A 259 8.40 10.84 -8.88
N LEU A 260 8.89 11.12 -10.11
CA LEU A 260 10.24 10.74 -10.53
C LEU A 260 11.30 11.26 -9.56
N ILE A 261 11.23 12.55 -9.22
CA ILE A 261 12.19 13.16 -8.28
C ILE A 261 12.04 12.57 -6.87
N TYR A 262 10.80 12.41 -6.40
CA TYR A 262 10.53 11.84 -5.09
C TYR A 262 11.12 10.43 -4.96
N VAL A 263 10.88 9.56 -5.94
CA VAL A 263 11.35 8.17 -5.95
C VAL A 263 12.88 8.10 -6.07
N SER A 264 13.53 8.96 -6.86
CA SER A 264 15.00 9.04 -6.91
C SER A 264 15.64 9.46 -5.59
N LEU A 265 14.89 10.12 -4.71
CA LEU A 265 15.40 10.63 -3.44
C LEU A 265 14.96 9.81 -2.23
N LEU A 266 14.00 8.89 -2.35
CA LEU A 266 13.48 8.09 -1.24
C LEU A 266 14.43 6.94 -0.87
N THR A 267 14.63 6.71 0.43
CA THR A 267 15.39 5.57 0.95
C THR A 267 14.69 4.26 0.55
N LYS A 268 15.47 3.23 0.19
CA LYS A 268 14.93 1.94 -0.30
C LYS A 268 14.92 0.87 0.79
N GLU A 269 15.80 1.01 1.76
CA GLU A 269 15.97 0.14 2.91
C GLU A 269 14.94 0.44 4.00
N GLU A 270 14.59 -0.58 4.79
CA GLU A 270 13.79 -0.38 6.00
C GLU A 270 14.56 0.44 7.03
N LEU A 271 14.00 1.59 7.42
CA LEU A 271 14.50 2.44 8.48
C LEU A 271 13.89 2.03 9.82
N LEU A 272 14.75 1.79 10.81
CA LEU A 272 14.32 1.41 12.14
C LEU A 272 14.03 2.63 13.02
N PRO A 273 12.92 2.64 13.77
CA PRO A 273 12.63 3.70 14.71
C PRO A 273 13.67 3.75 15.84
N THR A 274 14.14 4.94 16.19
CA THR A 274 15.01 5.22 17.34
C THR A 274 14.28 6.04 18.40
N GLN A 275 14.91 6.28 19.55
CA GLN A 275 14.34 7.16 20.58
C GLN A 275 14.24 8.61 20.09
N GLU A 276 15.24 9.08 19.34
CA GLU A 276 15.29 10.43 18.79
C GLU A 276 14.38 10.61 17.57
N GLN A 277 14.25 9.56 16.75
CA GLN A 277 13.40 9.55 15.56
C GLN A 277 12.51 8.28 15.55
N PRO A 278 11.32 8.34 16.16
CA PRO A 278 10.43 7.18 16.27
C PRO A 278 9.67 6.87 14.97
N THR A 279 9.66 7.78 14.00
CA THR A 279 9.01 7.57 12.69
C THR A 279 9.94 8.03 11.56
N PRO A 280 11.08 7.35 11.34
CA PRO A 280 12.12 7.78 10.42
C PRO A 280 11.67 7.84 8.96
N HIS A 281 10.86 6.89 8.50
CA HIS A 281 10.35 6.94 7.14
C HIS A 281 9.38 8.10 6.98
N LEU A 282 8.37 8.23 7.86
CA LEU A 282 7.43 9.35 7.79
C LEU A 282 8.13 10.72 7.84
N ALA A 283 9.16 10.88 8.67
CA ALA A 283 9.94 12.10 8.75
C ALA A 283 10.66 12.42 7.43
N GLU A 284 11.24 11.41 6.79
CA GLU A 284 11.82 11.52 5.46
C GLU A 284 10.77 11.91 4.41
N GLU A 285 9.62 11.24 4.40
CA GLU A 285 8.54 11.48 3.43
C GLU A 285 7.97 12.89 3.55
N VAL A 286 7.75 13.39 4.78
CA VAL A 286 7.34 14.78 5.03
C VAL A 286 8.34 15.75 4.42
N ARG A 287 9.64 15.53 4.65
CA ARG A 287 10.71 16.40 4.13
C ARG A 287 10.83 16.33 2.60
N LEU A 288 10.78 15.14 2.02
CA LEU A 288 10.87 14.96 0.56
C LEU A 288 9.63 15.52 -0.14
N LYS A 289 8.44 15.32 0.43
CA LYS A 289 7.21 15.94 -0.07
C LYS A 289 7.33 17.46 -0.08
N ALA A 290 7.90 18.04 0.97
CA ALA A 290 8.08 19.49 1.11
C ALA A 290 8.95 20.07 0.01
N PHE A 291 9.97 19.30 -0.37
CA PHE A 291 10.89 19.66 -1.41
C PHE A 291 10.22 19.57 -2.79
N VAL A 292 9.62 18.42 -3.13
CA VAL A 292 9.04 18.22 -4.47
C VAL A 292 7.80 19.07 -4.73
N ASP A 293 7.06 19.47 -3.69
CA ASP A 293 5.88 20.35 -3.83
C ASP A 293 6.20 21.75 -4.34
N LYS A 294 7.46 22.19 -4.21
CA LYS A 294 7.92 23.48 -4.71
C LYS A 294 8.38 23.42 -6.17
N LEU A 295 8.54 22.21 -6.72
CA LEU A 295 9.05 22.03 -8.08
C LEU A 295 7.91 22.15 -9.09
N ASP A 296 8.09 23.00 -10.10
CA ASP A 296 7.27 22.91 -11.32
C ASP A 296 7.80 21.80 -12.25
N TYR A 297 7.13 21.62 -13.38
CA TYR A 297 7.50 20.59 -14.35
C TYR A 297 8.91 20.78 -14.90
N LYS A 298 9.34 22.03 -15.17
CA LYS A 298 10.65 22.33 -15.76
C LYS A 298 11.78 22.13 -14.76
N ALA A 299 11.54 22.47 -13.49
CA ALA A 299 12.44 22.18 -12.39
C ALA A 299 12.62 20.67 -12.21
N CYS A 300 11.53 19.89 -12.28
CA CYS A 300 11.63 18.43 -12.25
C CYS A 300 12.46 17.88 -13.41
N GLU A 301 12.24 18.35 -14.64
CA GLU A 301 13.04 17.94 -15.81
C GLU A 301 14.54 18.20 -15.61
N THR A 302 14.87 19.39 -15.10
CA THR A 302 16.26 19.81 -14.85
C THR A 302 16.92 18.99 -13.75
N ILE A 303 16.17 18.63 -12.70
CA ILE A 303 16.68 17.79 -11.60
C ILE A 303 16.83 16.35 -12.06
N PHE A 304 15.85 15.81 -12.79
CA PHE A 304 15.82 14.41 -13.20
C PHE A 304 17.06 14.03 -14.03
N SER A 305 17.45 14.89 -14.98
CA SER A 305 18.66 14.67 -15.80
C SER A 305 19.95 14.56 -14.97
N ARG A 306 19.98 15.16 -13.78
CA ARG A 306 21.14 15.15 -12.86
C ARG A 306 21.15 13.96 -11.92
N VAL A 307 19.98 13.39 -11.60
CA VAL A 307 19.85 12.38 -10.53
C VAL A 307 19.40 11.00 -11.01
N LYS A 308 18.86 10.86 -12.22
CA LYS A 308 18.22 9.60 -12.69
C LYS A 308 19.12 8.37 -12.66
N ALA A 309 20.44 8.55 -12.79
CA ALA A 309 21.43 7.47 -12.79
C ALA A 309 22.24 7.39 -11.49
N LEU A 310 21.95 8.26 -10.51
CA LEU A 310 22.71 8.32 -9.27
C LEU A 310 22.05 7.47 -8.18
N PRO A 311 22.84 6.78 -7.33
CA PRO A 311 22.35 6.24 -6.07
C PRO A 311 21.72 7.33 -5.20
N THR A 312 20.71 6.96 -4.39
CA THR A 312 19.94 7.89 -3.55
C THR A 312 20.81 8.84 -2.72
N ALA A 313 21.90 8.33 -2.11
CA ALA A 313 22.80 9.14 -1.28
C ALA A 313 23.53 10.22 -2.11
N GLU A 314 23.97 9.90 -3.32
CA GLU A 314 24.65 10.84 -4.21
C GLU A 314 23.67 11.86 -4.79
N ALA A 315 22.49 11.42 -5.20
CA ALA A 315 21.40 12.29 -5.65
C ALA A 315 21.08 13.37 -4.59
N ARG A 316 20.97 12.97 -3.31
CA ARG A 316 20.74 13.91 -2.21
C ARG A 316 21.89 14.90 -2.03
N LYS A 317 23.16 14.48 -2.16
CA LYS A 317 24.33 15.37 -2.09
C LYS A 317 24.32 16.40 -3.22
N VAL A 318 24.06 15.96 -4.45
CA VAL A 318 23.98 16.83 -5.65
C VAL A 318 22.91 17.91 -5.51
N LEU A 319 21.83 17.61 -4.78
CA LEU A 319 20.73 18.54 -4.49
C LEU A 319 20.87 19.28 -3.15
N ARG A 320 21.95 19.05 -2.39
CA ARG A 320 22.21 19.64 -1.07
C ARG A 320 21.06 19.38 -0.07
N LEU A 321 20.59 18.14 -0.05
CA LEU A 321 19.50 17.65 0.82
C LEU A 321 20.00 16.80 2.00
N VAL A 322 21.31 16.78 2.24
CA VAL A 322 21.98 16.01 3.31
C VAL A 322 22.42 16.95 4.42
#